data_AF-A0A6M0RHB1-F1
#
_entry.id   AF-A0A6M0RHB1-F1
#
_cell.length_a   1.000
_cell.length_b   1.000
_cell.length_c   1.000
_cell.angle_alpha   90.00
_cell.angle_beta   90.00
_cell.angle_gamma   90.00
#
_symmetry.space_group_name_H-M   'P 1'
#
loop_
_entity.id
_entity.type
_entity.pdbx_description
1 polymer ?
#
loop_
_entity_poly.entity_id
_entity_poly.type
_entity_poly.pdbx_seq_one_letter_code
_entity_poly.pdbx_strand_id
1 'polypeptide(L)'
;PPVMASGPLAATIMDYAPIVNIPPFGMCTSLANPTVASATAAALGVLTPMPCLPVIPAPWVPGSPTVNINNFPALNNSSKCMCTWGGVITIMNPGQFTVQVP
;
A
#
# COMPACT_ATOMS: atom_id res chain seq x y z
N PRO A 1 -3.53 -18.31 -12.67
CA PRO A 1 -2.49 -17.61 -13.48
C PRO A 1 -2.69 -16.09 -13.35
N PRO A 2 -1.64 -15.26 -13.48
CA PRO A 2 -1.78 -13.81 -13.43
C PRO A 2 -2.68 -13.33 -14.58
N VAL A 3 -3.49 -12.30 -14.33
CA VAL A 3 -4.43 -11.72 -15.30
C VAL A 3 -3.94 -10.34 -15.70
N MET A 4 -4.01 -10.03 -17.00
CA MET A 4 -3.66 -8.72 -17.54
C MET A 4 -4.89 -7.81 -17.53
N ALA A 5 -4.74 -6.55 -17.12
CA ALA A 5 -5.75 -5.51 -17.31
C ALA A 5 -5.12 -4.36 -18.09
N SER A 6 -5.45 -4.23 -19.38
CA SER A 6 -4.94 -3.16 -20.25
C SER A 6 -3.42 -3.11 -20.43
N GLY A 7 -2.71 -4.23 -20.27
CA GLY A 7 -1.26 -4.32 -20.45
C GLY A 7 -0.45 -4.59 -19.17
N PRO A 8 -0.72 -3.97 -18.02
CA PRO A 8 -0.14 -4.40 -16.74
C PRO A 8 -0.89 -5.58 -16.10
N LEU A 9 -0.24 -6.21 -15.11
CA LEU A 9 -0.87 -7.22 -14.26
C LEU A 9 -1.96 -6.58 -13.40
N ALA A 10 -3.12 -7.22 -13.34
CA ALA A 10 -4.19 -6.86 -12.43
C ALA A 10 -3.85 -7.32 -11.02
N ALA A 11 -3.90 -6.39 -10.06
CA ALA A 11 -3.56 -6.65 -8.67
C ALA A 11 -4.77 -7.19 -7.88
N THR A 12 -4.50 -7.87 -6.79
CA THR A 12 -5.45 -8.53 -5.89
C THR A 12 -5.21 -8.12 -4.45
N ILE A 13 -6.14 -8.44 -3.54
CA ILE A 13 -5.95 -8.14 -2.12
C ILE A 13 -4.69 -8.76 -1.50
N MET A 14 -4.12 -9.79 -2.15
CA MET A 14 -2.90 -10.47 -1.70
C MET A 14 -1.61 -9.76 -2.14
N ASP A 15 -1.70 -8.71 -2.97
CA ASP A 15 -0.56 -7.92 -3.41
C ASP A 15 -0.19 -6.84 -2.37
N TYR A 16 0.13 -7.29 -1.15
CA TYR A 16 0.50 -6.44 -0.02
C TYR A 16 1.95 -6.61 0.43
N ALA A 17 2.77 -7.37 -0.32
CA ALA A 17 4.16 -7.58 0.05
C ALA A 17 4.96 -6.26 -0.03
N PRO A 18 5.64 -5.85 1.05
CA PRO A 18 6.52 -4.69 1.04
C PRO A 18 7.58 -4.78 -0.04
N ILE A 19 7.93 -3.64 -0.65
CA ILE A 19 8.95 -3.48 -1.70
C ILE A 19 8.58 -4.13 -3.04
N VAL A 20 7.94 -5.31 -3.03
CA VAL A 20 7.54 -6.06 -4.23
C VAL A 20 6.26 -5.49 -4.83
N ASN A 21 5.19 -5.40 -4.05
CA ASN A 21 3.91 -4.86 -4.50
C ASN A 21 3.76 -3.38 -4.10
N ILE A 22 4.25 -3.04 -2.92
CA ILE A 22 4.12 -1.70 -2.34
C ILE A 22 5.55 -1.14 -2.15
N PRO A 23 6.10 -0.43 -3.15
CA PRO A 23 7.42 0.18 -3.03
C PRO A 23 7.40 1.32 -1.99
N PRO A 24 8.56 1.80 -1.52
CA PRO A 24 8.64 3.00 -0.69
C PRO A 24 7.94 4.19 -1.34
N PHE A 25 7.15 4.95 -0.58
CA PHE A 25 6.45 6.15 -1.07
C PHE A 25 6.36 7.23 0.01
N GLY A 26 6.45 8.49 -0.42
CA GLY A 26 6.29 9.65 0.47
C GLY A 26 7.23 9.68 1.67
N MET A 27 6.85 10.45 2.69
CA MET A 27 7.54 10.54 3.97
C MET A 27 6.63 10.05 5.10
N CYS A 28 7.16 9.20 5.97
CA CYS A 28 6.51 8.76 7.19
C CYS A 28 6.74 9.78 8.30
N THR A 29 5.67 10.19 8.97
CA THR A 29 5.69 11.12 10.12
C THR A 29 5.37 10.43 11.45
N SER A 30 5.24 9.10 11.44
CA SER A 30 4.87 8.33 12.63
C SER A 30 6.09 7.96 13.46
N LEU A 31 6.06 8.27 14.77
CA LEU A 31 7.06 7.84 15.74
C LEU A 31 7.06 6.34 16.00
N ALA A 32 6.04 5.60 15.53
CA ALA A 32 6.07 4.13 15.54
C ALA A 32 7.13 3.57 14.56
N ASN A 33 7.54 4.35 13.56
CA ASN A 33 8.63 3.98 12.67
C ASN A 33 9.98 4.29 13.36
N PRO A 34 10.86 3.29 13.58
CA PRO A 34 12.12 3.49 14.29
C PRO A 34 13.07 4.48 13.60
N THR A 35 13.00 4.62 12.27
CA THR A 35 13.83 5.63 11.56
C THR A 35 13.35 7.04 11.84
N VAL A 36 12.02 7.27 11.89
CA VAL A 36 11.44 8.57 12.27
C VAL A 36 11.73 8.88 13.73
N ALA A 37 11.62 7.89 14.62
CA ALA A 37 11.89 8.07 16.04
C ALA A 37 13.36 8.45 16.31
N SER A 38 14.30 7.74 15.69
CA SER A 38 15.74 8.03 15.82
C SER A 38 16.11 9.39 15.21
N ALA A 39 15.55 9.75 14.06
CA ALA A 39 15.74 11.05 13.44
C ALA A 39 15.20 12.20 14.30
N THR A 40 13.99 12.01 14.85
CA THR A 40 13.36 12.98 15.74
C THR A 40 14.18 13.17 17.01
N ALA A 41 14.73 12.08 17.58
CA ALA A 41 15.64 12.16 18.72
C ALA A 41 16.94 12.91 18.38
N ALA A 42 17.53 12.65 17.20
CA ALA A 42 18.73 13.35 16.73
C ALA A 42 18.47 14.85 16.46
N ALA A 43 17.24 15.20 16.09
CA ALA A 43 16.77 16.58 15.93
C ALA A 43 16.23 17.20 17.22
N LEU A 44 16.67 16.70 18.39
CA LEU A 44 16.31 17.22 19.71
C LEU A 44 14.79 17.28 19.96
N GLY A 45 14.06 16.29 19.44
CA GLY A 45 12.60 16.17 19.58
C GLY A 45 11.80 16.85 18.48
N VAL A 46 12.44 17.53 17.51
CA VAL A 46 11.75 18.06 16.33
C VAL A 46 11.38 16.91 15.40
N LEU A 47 10.08 16.75 15.13
CA LEU A 47 9.58 15.69 14.25
C LEU A 47 10.30 15.75 12.90
N THR A 48 11.06 14.70 12.60
CA THR A 48 11.87 14.60 11.38
C THR A 48 11.34 13.47 10.52
N PRO A 49 10.49 13.77 9.51
CA PRO A 49 9.95 12.76 8.62
C PRO A 49 11.06 12.00 7.90
N MET A 50 10.90 10.68 7.77
CA MET A 50 11.84 9.80 7.08
C MET A 50 11.14 9.08 5.92
N PRO A 51 11.86 8.65 4.88
CA PRO A 51 11.27 7.87 3.78
C PRO A 51 10.48 6.67 4.31
N CYS A 52 9.24 6.49 3.84
CA CYS A 52 8.40 5.40 4.30
C CYS A 52 8.86 4.08 3.67
N LEU A 53 9.38 3.16 4.49
CA LEU A 53 9.43 1.75 4.14
C LEU A 53 8.17 1.08 4.70
N PRO A 54 7.20 0.73 3.84
CA PRO A 54 5.91 0.30 4.32
C PRO A 54 6.01 -1.11 4.93
N VAL A 55 5.38 -1.30 6.09
CA VAL A 55 5.26 -2.61 6.73
C VAL A 55 3.78 -2.92 6.83
N ILE A 56 3.32 -3.84 5.98
CA ILE A 56 1.91 -4.18 5.84
C ILE A 56 1.70 -5.58 6.43
N PRO A 57 1.07 -5.71 7.61
CA PRO A 57 0.88 -7.01 8.26
C PRO A 57 -0.32 -7.79 7.70
N ALA A 58 -1.20 -7.16 6.93
CA ALA A 58 -2.45 -7.76 6.47
C ALA A 58 -2.80 -7.38 5.02
N PRO A 59 -3.56 -8.23 4.30
CA PRO A 59 -4.06 -7.96 2.96
C PRO A 59 -4.83 -6.64 2.83
N TRP A 60 -5.01 -6.20 1.58
CA TRP A 60 -5.89 -5.08 1.28
C TRP A 60 -7.35 -5.43 1.57
N VAL A 61 -8.14 -4.41 1.92
CA VAL A 61 -9.58 -4.52 2.13
C VAL A 61 -10.32 -3.32 1.53
N PRO A 62 -11.58 -3.47 1.08
CA PRO A 62 -12.31 -4.73 0.95
C PRO A 62 -11.91 -5.56 -0.29
N GLY A 63 -11.30 -4.93 -1.31
CA GLY A 63 -11.22 -5.50 -2.66
C GLY A 63 -12.56 -5.43 -3.40
N SER A 64 -12.61 -5.97 -4.61
CA SER A 64 -13.83 -6.04 -5.41
C SER A 64 -14.80 -7.11 -4.90
N PRO A 65 -16.12 -6.82 -4.83
CA PRO A 65 -17.11 -7.81 -4.42
C PRO A 65 -17.47 -8.83 -5.52
N THR A 66 -17.21 -8.50 -6.79
CA THR A 66 -17.70 -9.30 -7.95
C THR A 66 -16.60 -9.83 -8.84
N VAL A 67 -15.39 -9.28 -8.76
CA VAL A 67 -14.27 -9.66 -9.63
C VAL A 67 -13.18 -10.33 -8.81
N ASN A 68 -12.94 -11.61 -9.10
CA ASN A 68 -11.87 -12.39 -8.49
C ASN A 68 -10.81 -12.73 -9.54
N ILE A 69 -9.55 -12.60 -9.14
CA ILE A 69 -8.37 -13.04 -9.90
C ILE A 69 -7.72 -14.14 -9.07
N ASN A 70 -7.66 -15.34 -9.61
CA ASN A 70 -7.06 -16.50 -8.93
C ASN A 70 -7.67 -16.76 -7.52
N ASN A 71 -9.00 -16.70 -7.42
CA ASN A 71 -9.79 -16.80 -6.19
C ASN A 71 -9.66 -15.64 -5.18
N PHE A 72 -8.83 -14.63 -5.45
CA PHE A 72 -8.72 -13.45 -4.60
C PHE A 72 -9.46 -12.25 -5.20
N PRO A 73 -10.15 -11.44 -4.40
CA PRO A 73 -10.74 -10.18 -4.86
C PRO A 73 -9.71 -9.29 -5.56
N ALA A 74 -10.11 -8.74 -6.70
CA ALA A 74 -9.31 -7.76 -7.43
C ALA A 74 -9.20 -6.45 -6.64
N LEU A 75 -8.07 -5.74 -6.78
CA LEU A 75 -7.87 -4.41 -6.22
C LEU A 75 -8.62 -3.36 -7.03
N ASN A 76 -9.28 -2.44 -6.34
CA ASN A 76 -9.92 -1.25 -6.91
C ASN A 76 -9.51 0.02 -6.14
N ASN A 77 -9.96 1.20 -6.58
CA ASN A 77 -9.64 2.50 -5.95
C ASN A 77 -10.10 2.64 -4.48
N SER A 78 -11.06 1.83 -4.06
CA SER A 78 -11.62 1.86 -2.70
C SER A 78 -10.85 0.97 -1.73
N SER A 79 -9.91 0.18 -2.25
CA SER A 79 -9.10 -0.75 -1.49
C SER A 79 -8.00 -0.01 -0.71
N LYS A 80 -7.81 -0.42 0.54
CA LYS A 80 -6.82 0.13 1.47
C LYS A 80 -6.14 -0.96 2.27
N CYS A 81 -4.91 -0.72 2.70
CA CYS A 81 -4.24 -1.56 3.68
C CYS A 81 -3.66 -0.71 4.82
N MET A 82 -3.50 -1.33 5.98
CA MET A 82 -3.00 -0.69 7.19
C MET A 82 -1.50 -0.95 7.32
N CYS A 83 -0.73 0.09 7.61
CA CYS A 83 0.70 -0.01 7.87
C CYS A 83 0.95 -0.13 9.39
N THR A 84 1.93 -0.93 9.80
CA THR A 84 2.36 -1.07 11.21
C THR A 84 2.77 0.27 11.83
N TRP A 85 3.19 1.23 11.01
CA TRP A 85 3.49 2.60 11.46
C TRP A 85 2.24 3.43 11.76
N GLY A 86 1.03 2.88 11.66
CA GLY A 86 -0.23 3.58 11.89
C GLY A 86 -0.77 4.33 10.67
N GLY A 87 -0.10 4.23 9.51
CA GLY A 87 -0.57 4.81 8.25
C GLY A 87 -1.63 3.97 7.55
N VAL A 88 -2.48 4.60 6.76
CA VAL A 88 -3.39 3.92 5.82
C VAL A 88 -2.88 4.14 4.40
N ILE A 89 -2.72 3.06 3.65
CA ILE A 89 -2.26 3.11 2.26
C ILE A 89 -3.49 3.01 1.36
N THR A 90 -3.63 3.94 0.42
CA THR A 90 -4.73 4.02 -0.54
C THR A 90 -4.20 4.15 -1.96
N ILE A 91 -5.02 3.75 -2.94
CA ILE A 91 -4.67 3.87 -4.35
C ILE A 91 -5.16 5.22 -4.87
N MET A 92 -4.25 6.18 -5.02
CA MET A 92 -4.57 7.48 -5.60
C MET A 92 -4.47 7.48 -7.14
N ASN A 93 -3.46 6.80 -7.68
CA ASN A 93 -3.18 6.76 -9.11
C ASN A 93 -3.10 5.29 -9.56
N PRO A 94 -4.16 4.73 -10.19
CA PRO A 94 -4.15 3.34 -10.61
C PRO A 94 -3.19 3.12 -11.78
N GLY A 95 -2.65 1.90 -11.91
CA GLY A 95 -1.71 1.54 -12.98
C GLY A 95 -2.34 1.48 -14.38
N GLN A 96 -3.67 1.51 -14.47
CA GLN A 96 -4.44 1.60 -15.71
C GLN A 96 -5.82 2.20 -15.41
N PHE A 97 -6.46 2.81 -16.41
CA PHE A 97 -7.73 3.54 -16.24
C PHE A 97 -8.89 2.94 -17.06
N THR A 98 -8.62 1.97 -17.93
CA THR A 98 -9.60 1.48 -18.92
C THR A 98 -10.51 0.39 -18.36
N VAL A 99 -9.95 -0.53 -17.57
CA VAL A 99 -10.70 -1.59 -16.89
C VAL A 99 -11.11 -1.11 -15.51
N GLN A 100 -12.41 -0.92 -15.29
CA GLN A 100 -12.95 -0.55 -14.00
C GLN A 100 -13.57 -1.76 -13.32
N VAL A 101 -13.26 -1.94 -12.05
CA VAL A 101 -13.75 -3.04 -11.23
C VAL A 101 -14.51 -2.44 -10.05
N PRO A 102 -15.77 -2.84 -9.81
CA PRO A 102 -16.57 -2.34 -8.70
C PRO A 102 -15.92 -2.60 -7.34
#